data_AF-A0A969YPR3-F1
#
_entry.id   AF-A0A969YPR3-F1
#
_cell.length_a   1.000
_cell.length_b   1.000
_cell.length_c   1.000
_cell.angle_alpha   90.00
_cell.angle_beta   90.00
_cell.angle_gamma   90.00
#
_symmetry.space_group_name_H-M   'P 1'
#
loop_
_entity.id
_entity.type
_entity.pdbx_description
1 polymer ?
#
loop_
_entity_poly.entity_id
_entity_poly.type
_entity_poly.pdbx_seq_one_letter_code
_entity_poly.pdbx_strand_id
1 'polypeptide(L)'
;DKTGTLTKNEMTVKHIFDGQKVYELTGTGYDPAGEILDEGRPVKIGADPQLTMLFRIGLLCNESNVLDEEGVYRVDGDPTEGALIVSALKAGLSPEKEKDAFPQLAIIPFESDRGYMATLHRHGERNLVFVKGAPEKLMELCIECRADAWAGVHKVAEQFAREGLRVLGMAYKKIPAEQTDITMADLQSGLLFAGLQGMIDPPRPEAVEAVAGCKEAGIRVVMITGDHAVTALAIARKLGIASEEEPVEDLAAKPVDSLTDDEMLSLFEEVVGAWRCARALSSVSPKALRACTCRP
;
A
#
# COMPACT_ATOMS: atom_id res chain seq x y z
N ASP A 1 8.70 -11.82 10.73
CA ASP A 1 8.48 -11.13 9.45
C ASP A 1 7.00 -10.74 9.34
N LYS A 2 6.67 -9.63 8.68
CA LYS A 2 5.29 -9.15 8.55
C LYS A 2 4.61 -9.81 7.36
N THR A 3 5.10 -9.53 6.16
CA THR A 3 4.44 -9.89 4.90
C THR A 3 4.34 -11.40 4.76
N GLY A 4 3.14 -11.92 4.53
CA GLY A 4 2.88 -13.35 4.33
C GLY A 4 2.91 -14.22 5.59
N THR A 5 3.53 -13.74 6.69
CA THR A 5 3.54 -14.44 7.99
C THR A 5 2.45 -13.92 8.93
N LEU A 6 2.43 -12.61 9.19
CA LEU A 6 1.43 -11.96 10.06
C LEU A 6 0.25 -11.41 9.26
N THR A 7 0.46 -11.19 7.97
CA THR A 7 -0.53 -10.64 7.04
C THR A 7 -0.82 -11.62 5.91
N LYS A 8 -1.93 -11.41 5.22
CA LYS A 8 -2.38 -12.32 4.14
C LYS A 8 -1.49 -12.26 2.90
N ASN A 9 -0.66 -11.22 2.75
CA ASN A 9 0.01 -10.87 1.49
C ASN A 9 -1.00 -10.65 0.36
N GLU A 10 -2.15 -10.09 0.74
CA GLU A 10 -3.27 -9.80 -0.15
C GLU A 10 -3.61 -8.31 -0.02
N MET A 11 -2.77 -7.49 -0.64
CA MET A 11 -2.93 -6.04 -0.56
C MET A 11 -4.34 -5.65 -1.02
N THR A 12 -5.03 -4.88 -0.18
CA THR A 12 -6.44 -4.55 -0.39
C THR A 12 -6.65 -3.05 -0.23
N VAL A 13 -7.21 -2.39 -1.25
CA VAL A 13 -7.65 -1.00 -1.16
C VAL A 13 -8.81 -0.89 -0.16
N LYS A 14 -8.71 0.04 0.78
CA LYS A 14 -9.72 0.29 1.83
C LYS A 14 -10.30 1.68 1.79
N HIS A 15 -9.50 2.67 1.44
CA HIS A 15 -9.96 4.06 1.39
C HIS A 15 -9.63 4.69 0.05
N ILE A 16 -10.56 5.51 -0.46
CA ILE A 16 -10.38 6.30 -1.67
C ILE A 16 -10.62 7.77 -1.33
N PHE A 17 -9.79 8.66 -1.85
CA PHE A 17 -10.00 10.10 -1.75
C PHE A 17 -10.07 10.69 -3.15
N ASP A 18 -11.20 11.30 -3.53
CA ASP A 18 -11.39 11.88 -4.88
C ASP A 18 -10.88 13.33 -5.01
N GLY A 19 -10.24 13.86 -3.97
CA GLY A 19 -9.87 15.27 -3.86
C GLY A 19 -10.82 16.12 -3.03
N GLN A 20 -12.01 15.61 -2.70
CA GLN A 20 -13.01 16.29 -1.87
C GLN A 20 -13.48 15.43 -0.69
N LYS A 21 -13.75 14.14 -0.92
CA LYS A 21 -14.33 13.22 0.04
C LYS A 21 -13.54 11.93 0.14
N VAL A 22 -13.62 11.31 1.32
CA VAL A 22 -13.10 9.97 1.57
C VAL A 22 -14.24 8.95 1.47
N TYR A 23 -14.01 7.89 0.71
CA TYR A 23 -14.89 6.74 0.58
C TYR A 23 -14.24 5.50 1.20
N GLU A 24 -15.07 4.58 1.66
CA GLU A 24 -14.64 3.24 2.08
C GLU A 24 -14.89 2.24 0.94
N LEU A 25 -13.94 1.32 0.72
CA LEU A 25 -14.11 0.19 -0.17
C LEU A 25 -14.17 -1.11 0.64
N THR A 26 -15.30 -1.80 0.51
CA THR A 26 -15.53 -3.05 1.23
C THR A 26 -14.90 -4.25 0.51
N GLY A 27 -14.99 -5.41 1.17
CA GLY A 27 -14.34 -6.64 0.74
C GLY A 27 -12.86 -6.72 1.15
N THR A 28 -12.28 -7.90 1.00
CA THR A 28 -10.90 -8.21 1.38
C THR A 28 -10.25 -9.11 0.37
N GLY A 29 -8.94 -8.93 0.18
CA GLY A 29 -8.17 -9.72 -0.79
C GLY A 29 -8.58 -9.40 -2.23
N TYR A 30 -8.41 -10.38 -3.10
CA TYR A 30 -8.53 -10.20 -4.55
C TYR A 30 -9.92 -10.49 -5.12
N ASP A 31 -10.87 -10.87 -4.27
CA ASP A 31 -12.28 -11.00 -4.66
C ASP A 31 -12.83 -9.62 -5.11
N PRO A 32 -13.33 -9.50 -6.36
CA PRO A 32 -13.91 -8.26 -6.87
C PRO A 32 -15.29 -7.95 -6.27
N ALA A 33 -15.83 -8.79 -5.38
CA ALA A 33 -17.00 -8.46 -4.59
C ALA A 33 -16.67 -7.34 -3.59
N GLY A 34 -17.44 -6.25 -3.65
CA GLY A 34 -17.29 -5.11 -2.76
C GLY A 34 -18.18 -3.96 -3.19
N GLU A 35 -18.34 -3.01 -2.28
CA GLU A 35 -19.11 -1.80 -2.47
C GLU A 35 -18.25 -0.60 -2.07
N ILE A 36 -18.50 0.53 -2.73
CA ILE A 36 -17.90 1.81 -2.35
C ILE A 36 -18.94 2.56 -1.55
N LEU A 37 -18.56 3.01 -0.35
CA LEU A 37 -19.43 3.66 0.61
C LEU A 37 -19.05 5.13 0.81
N ASP A 38 -20.03 6.03 0.70
CA ASP A 38 -19.96 7.43 1.17
C ASP A 38 -20.72 7.52 2.49
N GLU A 39 -20.03 7.78 3.60
CA GLU A 39 -20.61 7.80 4.96
C GLU A 39 -21.45 6.54 5.28
N GLY A 40 -20.94 5.36 4.91
CA GLY A 40 -21.61 4.08 5.13
C GLY A 40 -22.74 3.75 4.16
N ARG A 41 -22.99 4.59 3.13
CA ARG A 41 -24.03 4.36 2.11
C ARG A 41 -23.42 3.99 0.77
N PRO A 42 -23.87 2.89 0.11
CA PRO A 42 -23.37 2.51 -1.21
C PRO A 42 -23.56 3.61 -2.26
N VAL A 43 -22.51 3.87 -3.04
CA VAL A 43 -22.54 4.81 -4.18
C VAL A 43 -22.29 4.10 -5.50
N LYS A 44 -22.92 4.59 -6.58
CA LYS A 44 -22.73 4.06 -7.94
C LYS A 44 -21.69 4.87 -8.70
N ILE A 45 -20.55 4.25 -8.99
CA ILE A 45 -19.38 4.91 -9.60
C ILE A 45 -19.61 5.32 -11.05
N GLY A 46 -20.36 4.53 -11.82
CA GLY A 46 -20.60 4.82 -13.24
C GLY A 46 -21.28 6.17 -13.53
N ALA A 47 -21.76 6.88 -12.50
CA ALA A 47 -22.33 8.22 -12.60
C ALA A 47 -21.35 9.35 -12.23
N ASP A 48 -20.16 9.03 -11.66
CA ASP A 48 -19.13 10.00 -11.27
C ASP A 48 -17.87 9.85 -12.16
N PRO A 49 -17.66 10.78 -13.10
CA PRO A 49 -16.51 10.74 -14.00
C PRO A 49 -15.15 10.90 -13.30
N GLN A 50 -15.07 11.63 -12.18
CA GLN A 50 -13.81 11.85 -11.48
C GLN A 50 -13.38 10.58 -10.75
N LEU A 51 -14.32 9.98 -10.02
CA LEU A 51 -14.08 8.74 -9.30
C LEU A 51 -13.80 7.58 -10.27
N THR A 52 -14.50 7.52 -11.41
CA THR A 52 -14.20 6.57 -12.49
C THR A 52 -12.78 6.75 -13.03
N MET A 53 -12.31 8.00 -13.22
CA MET A 53 -10.96 8.28 -13.70
C MET A 53 -9.89 7.78 -12.72
N LEU A 54 -10.11 7.98 -11.42
CA LEU A 54 -9.22 7.50 -10.36
C LEU A 54 -9.02 5.98 -10.43
N PHE A 55 -10.11 5.21 -10.53
CA PHE A 55 -10.03 3.76 -10.69
C PHE A 55 -9.40 3.34 -12.02
N ARG A 56 -9.72 4.05 -13.12
CA ARG A 56 -9.11 3.81 -14.43
C ARG A 56 -7.60 3.98 -14.42
N ILE A 57 -7.08 5.01 -13.75
CA ILE A 57 -5.63 5.21 -13.60
C ILE A 57 -5.00 4.02 -12.89
N GLY A 58 -5.58 3.56 -11.77
CA GLY A 58 -5.06 2.40 -11.03
C GLY A 58 -5.08 1.10 -11.84
N LEU A 59 -6.07 0.94 -12.72
CA LEU A 59 -6.23 -0.21 -13.60
C LEU A 59 -5.26 -0.19 -14.79
N LEU A 60 -5.11 0.95 -15.46
CA LEU A 60 -4.42 1.05 -16.76
C LEU A 60 -2.95 1.45 -16.63
N CYS A 61 -2.58 2.25 -15.62
CA CYS A 61 -1.19 2.51 -15.30
C CYS A 61 -0.67 1.36 -14.43
N ASN A 62 -0.53 0.16 -14.99
CA ASN A 62 -0.32 -1.09 -14.24
C ASN A 62 0.38 -2.16 -15.10
N GLU A 63 1.31 -2.92 -14.54
CA GLU A 63 1.99 -4.04 -15.22
C GLU A 63 1.53 -5.42 -14.73
N SER A 64 0.72 -5.46 -13.67
CA SER A 64 0.18 -6.68 -13.09
C SER A 64 -1.13 -7.10 -13.73
N ASN A 65 -1.55 -8.34 -13.47
CA ASN A 65 -2.83 -8.88 -13.91
C ASN A 65 -3.56 -9.57 -12.75
N VAL A 66 -4.89 -9.60 -12.84
CA VAL A 66 -5.75 -10.38 -11.95
C VAL A 66 -6.37 -11.49 -12.79
N LEU A 67 -6.08 -12.74 -12.41
CA LEU A 67 -6.56 -13.96 -13.06
C LEU A 67 -7.75 -14.50 -12.27
N ASP A 68 -8.77 -14.96 -12.99
CA ASP A 68 -9.93 -15.67 -12.44
C ASP A 68 -9.80 -17.15 -12.78
N GLU A 69 -9.40 -17.96 -11.79
CA GLU A 69 -9.29 -19.42 -11.90
C GLU A 69 -10.49 -20.05 -11.19
N GLU A 70 -11.61 -20.19 -11.91
CA GLU A 70 -12.85 -20.82 -11.41
C GLU A 70 -13.44 -20.13 -10.15
N GLY A 71 -13.40 -18.79 -10.11
CA GLY A 71 -13.88 -17.99 -8.98
C GLY A 71 -12.82 -17.73 -7.90
N VAL A 72 -11.59 -18.22 -8.09
CA VAL A 72 -10.45 -17.89 -7.25
C VAL A 72 -9.61 -16.83 -7.95
N TYR A 73 -9.62 -15.62 -7.39
CA TYR A 73 -8.87 -14.49 -7.93
C TYR A 73 -7.43 -14.50 -7.44
N ARG A 74 -6.48 -14.42 -8.38
CA ARG A 74 -5.05 -14.37 -8.09
C ARG A 74 -4.40 -13.19 -8.80
N VAL A 75 -3.47 -12.53 -8.12
CA VAL A 75 -2.64 -11.49 -8.73
C VAL A 75 -1.39 -12.15 -9.30
N ASP A 76 -1.13 -11.88 -10.57
CA ASP A 76 0.14 -12.14 -11.25
C ASP A 76 0.88 -10.82 -11.41
N GLY A 77 1.97 -10.63 -10.65
CA GLY A 77 2.71 -9.38 -10.56
C GLY A 77 2.79 -8.84 -9.13
N ASP A 78 2.88 -7.51 -9.01
CA ASP A 78 3.01 -6.83 -7.72
C ASP A 78 1.65 -6.78 -6.97
N PRO A 79 1.60 -7.14 -5.67
CA PRO A 79 0.37 -7.09 -4.89
C PRO A 79 -0.27 -5.69 -4.81
N THR A 80 0.54 -4.62 -4.75
CA THR A 80 0.06 -3.23 -4.69
C THR A 80 -0.67 -2.87 -5.98
N GLU A 81 -0.08 -3.24 -7.11
CA GLU A 81 -0.69 -3.09 -8.42
C GLU A 81 -1.95 -3.93 -8.60
N GLY A 82 -1.92 -5.20 -8.18
CA GLY A 82 -3.10 -6.07 -8.20
C GLY A 82 -4.27 -5.51 -7.37
N ALA A 83 -3.99 -4.91 -6.20
CA ALA A 83 -5.00 -4.27 -5.37
C ALA A 83 -5.73 -3.12 -6.10
N LEU A 84 -5.02 -2.36 -6.94
CA LEU A 84 -5.61 -1.28 -7.75
C LEU A 84 -6.49 -1.83 -8.89
N ILE A 85 -6.12 -2.97 -9.48
CA ILE A 85 -6.97 -3.65 -10.47
C ILE A 85 -8.26 -4.12 -9.80
N VAL A 86 -8.14 -4.79 -8.64
CA VAL A 86 -9.30 -5.28 -7.88
C VAL A 86 -10.20 -4.13 -7.42
N SER A 87 -9.65 -2.98 -7.03
CA SER A 87 -10.46 -1.81 -6.68
C SER A 87 -11.25 -1.27 -7.87
N ALA A 88 -10.65 -1.26 -9.06
CA ALA A 88 -11.36 -0.90 -10.30
C ALA A 88 -12.45 -1.92 -10.68
N LEU A 89 -12.21 -3.23 -10.47
CA LEU A 89 -13.22 -4.28 -10.66
C LEU A 89 -14.44 -4.05 -9.74
N LYS A 90 -14.20 -3.76 -8.46
CA LYS A 90 -15.25 -3.42 -7.48
C LYS A 90 -16.02 -2.15 -7.86
N ALA A 91 -15.35 -1.21 -8.52
CA ALA A 91 -15.97 -0.01 -9.08
C ALA A 91 -16.80 -0.29 -10.37
N GLY A 92 -16.80 -1.53 -10.87
CA GLY A 92 -17.54 -1.95 -12.05
C GLY A 92 -16.80 -1.77 -13.38
N LEU A 93 -15.50 -1.47 -13.35
CA LEU A 93 -14.68 -1.38 -14.57
C LEU A 93 -14.31 -2.79 -15.03
N SER A 94 -14.30 -2.99 -16.35
CA SER A 94 -13.85 -4.24 -16.97
C SER A 94 -12.45 -4.04 -17.54
N PRO A 95 -11.43 -4.80 -17.12
CA PRO A 95 -10.06 -4.65 -17.59
C PRO A 95 -9.95 -4.76 -19.10
N GLU A 96 -10.64 -5.74 -19.71
CA GLU A 96 -10.65 -5.93 -21.17
C GLU A 96 -11.22 -4.71 -21.88
N LYS A 97 -12.41 -4.23 -21.48
CA LYS A 97 -13.06 -3.07 -22.12
C LYS A 97 -12.24 -1.79 -21.96
N GLU A 98 -11.63 -1.59 -20.80
CA GLU A 98 -10.79 -0.41 -20.53
C GLU A 98 -9.49 -0.46 -21.33
N LYS A 99 -8.83 -1.62 -21.43
CA LYS A 99 -7.63 -1.80 -22.27
C LYS A 99 -7.94 -1.59 -23.76
N ASP A 100 -9.11 -2.05 -24.24
CA ASP A 100 -9.57 -1.83 -25.61
C ASP A 100 -9.90 -0.35 -25.89
N ALA A 101 -10.55 0.32 -24.94
CA ALA A 101 -10.94 1.73 -25.06
C ALA A 101 -9.77 2.71 -24.91
N PHE A 102 -8.71 2.30 -24.18
CA PHE A 102 -7.51 3.09 -23.91
C PHE A 102 -6.24 2.28 -24.21
N PRO A 103 -5.94 1.95 -25.49
CA PRO A 103 -4.75 1.19 -25.84
C PRO A 103 -3.47 1.91 -25.38
N GLN A 104 -2.59 1.20 -24.67
CA GLN A 104 -1.30 1.74 -24.23
C GLN A 104 -0.35 1.96 -25.43
N LEU A 105 0.28 3.12 -25.48
CA LEU A 105 1.24 3.53 -26.51
C LEU A 105 2.68 3.55 -25.99
N ALA A 106 2.88 3.99 -24.75
CA ALA A 106 4.19 4.11 -24.11
C ALA A 106 4.08 3.96 -22.59
N ILE A 107 5.22 3.69 -21.96
CA ILE A 107 5.34 3.47 -20.51
C ILE A 107 6.66 4.06 -20.01
N ILE A 108 6.58 4.69 -18.84
CA ILE A 108 7.70 4.99 -17.96
C ILE A 108 7.50 4.08 -16.74
N PRO A 109 8.30 3.00 -16.60
CA PRO A 109 8.10 2.01 -15.53
C PRO A 109 8.34 2.63 -14.16
N PHE A 110 7.98 1.93 -13.09
CA PHE A 110 8.31 2.38 -11.75
C PHE A 110 9.82 2.25 -11.47
N GLU A 111 10.43 3.28 -10.90
CA GLU A 111 11.75 3.21 -10.28
C GLU A 111 11.72 3.82 -8.88
N SER A 112 12.39 3.19 -7.92
CA SER A 112 12.31 3.54 -6.50
C SER A 112 12.83 4.95 -6.18
N ASP A 113 13.81 5.44 -6.93
CA ASP A 113 14.36 6.79 -6.80
C ASP A 113 13.38 7.87 -7.29
N ARG A 114 12.58 7.56 -8.31
CA ARG A 114 11.50 8.42 -8.82
C ARG A 114 10.24 8.37 -7.98
N GLY A 115 9.86 7.17 -7.52
CA GLY A 115 8.67 6.96 -6.72
C GLY A 115 7.35 7.07 -7.48
N TYR A 116 7.35 6.98 -8.81
CA TYR A 116 6.14 6.94 -9.65
C TYR A 116 6.33 6.13 -10.94
N MET A 117 5.20 5.77 -11.55
CA MET A 117 5.03 5.13 -12.84
C MET A 117 4.13 6.00 -13.72
N ALA A 118 4.35 6.02 -15.03
CA ALA A 118 3.45 6.67 -15.98
C ALA A 118 3.20 5.82 -17.22
N THR A 119 2.01 5.94 -17.79
CA THR A 119 1.59 5.24 -19.01
C THR A 119 0.85 6.19 -19.94
N LEU A 120 1.06 6.04 -21.25
CA LEU A 120 0.38 6.82 -22.28
C LEU A 120 -0.66 5.95 -22.98
N HIS A 121 -1.87 6.46 -23.15
CA HIS A 121 -2.99 5.76 -23.77
C HIS A 121 -3.63 6.57 -24.89
N ARG A 122 -4.00 5.89 -25.97
CA ARG A 122 -4.77 6.50 -27.07
C ARG A 122 -6.21 6.78 -26.65
N HIS A 123 -6.73 7.97 -26.95
CA HIS A 123 -8.13 8.32 -26.62
C HIS A 123 -8.77 9.40 -27.50
N GLY A 124 -9.40 9.00 -28.62
CA GLY A 124 -10.14 9.95 -29.48
C GLY A 124 -9.25 11.09 -30.00
N GLU A 125 -9.64 12.35 -29.74
CA GLU A 125 -8.92 13.55 -30.20
C GLU A 125 -7.71 13.95 -29.33
N ARG A 126 -7.50 13.29 -28.17
CA ARG A 126 -6.41 13.60 -27.25
C ARG A 126 -5.92 12.33 -26.56
N ASN A 127 -4.61 12.08 -26.57
CA ASN A 127 -4.09 10.97 -25.77
C ASN A 127 -4.10 11.33 -24.28
N LEU A 128 -4.12 10.31 -23.42
CA LEU A 128 -4.12 10.44 -21.97
C LEU A 128 -2.86 9.84 -21.39
N VAL A 129 -2.16 10.62 -20.57
CA VAL A 129 -1.10 10.12 -19.70
C VAL A 129 -1.71 9.85 -18.34
N PHE A 130 -1.50 8.65 -17.82
CA PHE A 130 -1.86 8.27 -16.46
C PHE A 130 -0.58 8.14 -15.63
N VAL A 131 -0.64 8.59 -14.38
CA VAL A 131 0.49 8.57 -13.44
C VAL A 131 -0.01 8.03 -12.11
N LYS A 132 0.74 7.08 -11.53
CA LYS A 132 0.54 6.63 -10.15
C LYS A 132 1.87 6.65 -9.39
N GLY A 133 1.83 6.98 -8.11
CA GLY A 133 3.07 7.02 -7.32
C GLY A 133 2.86 7.51 -5.90
N ALA A 134 3.98 7.77 -5.21
CA ALA A 134 3.99 8.36 -3.88
C ALA A 134 3.23 9.71 -3.90
N PRO A 135 2.33 9.97 -2.94
CA PRO A 135 1.58 11.22 -2.88
C PRO A 135 2.48 12.47 -2.94
N GLU A 136 3.62 12.44 -2.26
CA GLU A 136 4.60 13.54 -2.20
C GLU A 136 5.19 13.84 -3.58
N LYS A 137 5.47 12.79 -4.36
CA LYS A 137 5.99 12.94 -5.73
C LYS A 137 4.94 13.45 -6.69
N LEU A 138 3.70 13.01 -6.56
CA LEU A 138 2.62 13.52 -7.40
C LEU A 138 2.28 14.97 -7.06
N MET A 139 2.42 15.38 -5.79
CA MET A 139 2.32 16.78 -5.38
C MET A 139 3.41 17.65 -6.05
N GLU A 140 4.65 17.16 -6.13
CA GLU A 140 5.74 17.84 -6.86
C GLU A 140 5.46 17.95 -8.37
N LEU A 141 4.77 16.98 -8.97
CA LEU A 141 4.49 16.96 -10.41
C LEU A 141 3.24 17.77 -10.82
N CYS A 142 2.29 17.97 -9.90
CA CYS A 142 1.02 18.61 -10.17
C CYS A 142 0.96 20.06 -9.66
N ILE A 143 2.10 20.79 -9.71
CA ILE A 143 2.29 22.15 -9.16
C ILE A 143 1.23 23.15 -9.65
N GLU A 144 0.68 22.97 -10.84
CA GLU A 144 -0.33 23.87 -11.43
C GLU A 144 -1.75 23.65 -10.88
N CYS A 145 -2.01 22.54 -10.20
CA CYS A 145 -3.23 22.37 -9.42
C CYS A 145 -3.19 23.33 -8.22
N ARG A 146 -4.27 24.07 -7.98
CA ARG A 146 -4.27 25.19 -7.02
C ARG A 146 -3.70 24.77 -5.64
N ALA A 147 -2.81 25.59 -5.07
CA ALA A 147 -2.14 25.30 -3.80
C ALA A 147 -3.11 25.04 -2.62
N ASP A 148 -4.33 25.56 -2.67
CA ASP A 148 -5.38 25.31 -1.67
C ASP A 148 -5.99 23.90 -1.79
N ALA A 149 -6.02 23.33 -3.00
CA ALA A 149 -6.50 21.97 -3.23
C ALA A 149 -5.56 20.91 -2.62
N TRP A 150 -4.25 21.17 -2.60
CA TRP A 150 -3.24 20.23 -2.08
C TRP A 150 -3.17 20.16 -0.56
N ALA A 151 -3.56 21.24 0.14
CA ALA A 151 -3.58 21.24 1.61
C ALA A 151 -4.53 20.17 2.18
N GLY A 152 -5.60 19.83 1.46
CA GLY A 152 -6.48 18.71 1.80
C GLY A 152 -5.83 17.36 1.52
N VAL A 153 -5.16 17.21 0.37
CA VAL A 153 -4.52 15.96 -0.07
C VAL A 153 -3.46 15.49 0.93
N HIS A 154 -2.55 16.37 1.34
CA HIS A 154 -1.47 16.00 2.27
C HIS A 154 -2.02 15.52 3.61
N LYS A 155 -3.03 16.22 4.16
CA LYS A 155 -3.69 15.82 5.42
C LYS A 155 -4.36 14.46 5.31
N VAL A 156 -5.04 14.18 4.21
CA VAL A 156 -5.71 12.87 3.99
C VAL A 156 -4.68 11.76 3.78
N ALA A 157 -3.60 12.02 3.04
CA ALA A 157 -2.50 11.07 2.88
C ALA A 157 -1.83 10.73 4.23
N GLU A 158 -1.55 11.75 5.06
CA GLU A 158 -1.05 11.53 6.43
C GLU A 158 -2.03 10.75 7.29
N GLN A 159 -3.33 11.06 7.20
CA GLN A 159 -4.36 10.33 7.94
C GLN A 159 -4.36 8.84 7.54
N PHE A 160 -4.40 8.54 6.24
CA PHE A 160 -4.35 7.18 5.74
C PHE A 160 -3.08 6.45 6.19
N ALA A 161 -1.93 7.12 6.16
CA ALA A 161 -0.68 6.55 6.66
C ALA A 161 -0.74 6.21 8.16
N ARG A 162 -1.31 7.10 8.99
CA ARG A 162 -1.51 6.86 10.44
C ARG A 162 -2.46 5.69 10.72
N GLU A 163 -3.39 5.40 9.82
CA GLU A 163 -4.28 4.24 9.88
C GLU A 163 -3.60 2.92 9.44
N GLY A 164 -2.34 3.00 9.00
CA GLY A 164 -1.55 1.84 8.54
C GLY A 164 -1.74 1.52 7.07
N LEU A 165 -2.22 2.48 6.28
CA LEU A 165 -2.41 2.30 4.85
C LEU A 165 -1.15 2.71 4.09
N ARG A 166 -0.76 1.89 3.11
CA ARG A 166 0.09 2.32 2.00
C ARG A 166 -0.76 3.21 1.09
N VAL A 167 -0.31 4.42 0.83
CA VAL A 167 -1.06 5.42 0.05
C VAL A 167 -0.41 5.62 -1.31
N LEU A 168 -1.20 5.56 -2.38
CA LEU A 168 -0.78 5.95 -3.72
C LEU A 168 -1.66 7.07 -4.25
N GLY A 169 -1.04 8.07 -4.85
CA GLY A 169 -1.74 9.09 -5.62
C GLY A 169 -1.96 8.66 -7.06
N MET A 170 -3.00 9.24 -7.66
CA MET A 170 -3.36 9.09 -9.06
C MET A 170 -3.44 10.47 -9.70
N ALA A 171 -2.85 10.62 -10.89
CA ALA A 171 -2.91 11.84 -11.68
C ALA A 171 -3.00 11.53 -13.17
N TYR A 172 -3.45 12.49 -13.96
CA TYR A 172 -3.53 12.34 -15.40
C TYR A 172 -3.31 13.65 -16.15
N LYS A 173 -2.92 13.55 -17.42
CA LYS A 173 -2.72 14.69 -18.32
C LYS A 173 -3.26 14.36 -19.71
N LYS A 174 -3.90 15.34 -20.35
CA LYS A 174 -4.28 15.25 -21.77
C LYS A 174 -3.15 15.79 -22.63
N ILE A 175 -2.76 15.06 -23.67
CA ILE A 175 -1.73 15.47 -24.63
C ILE A 175 -2.27 15.39 -26.07
N PRO A 176 -1.61 16.01 -27.07
CA PRO A 176 -2.00 15.90 -28.47
C PRO A 176 -2.09 14.44 -28.94
N ALA A 177 -3.02 14.13 -29.85
CA ALA A 177 -3.23 12.75 -30.32
C ALA A 177 -2.04 12.20 -31.12
N GLU A 178 -1.26 13.10 -31.72
CA GLU A 178 -0.07 12.83 -32.51
C GLU A 178 1.12 12.44 -31.64
N GLN A 179 1.11 12.80 -30.35
CA GLN A 179 2.16 12.42 -29.41
C GLN A 179 1.92 10.98 -28.95
N THR A 180 2.73 10.06 -29.46
CA THR A 180 2.63 8.61 -29.18
C THR A 180 3.70 8.09 -28.23
N ASP A 181 4.48 8.99 -27.63
CA ASP A 181 5.52 8.66 -26.65
C ASP A 181 5.55 9.70 -25.52
N ILE A 182 6.14 9.35 -24.36
CA ILE A 182 6.27 10.22 -23.19
C ILE A 182 7.66 10.16 -22.59
N THR A 183 8.14 11.31 -22.14
CA THR A 183 9.38 11.47 -21.39
C THR A 183 9.12 12.07 -20.02
N MET A 184 10.12 12.04 -19.14
CA MET A 184 10.03 12.70 -17.82
C MET A 184 9.72 14.20 -17.93
N ALA A 185 10.26 14.87 -18.96
CA ALA A 185 10.03 16.29 -19.17
C ALA A 185 8.54 16.59 -19.46
N ASP A 186 7.84 15.66 -20.13
CA ASP A 186 6.41 15.80 -20.42
C ASP A 186 5.55 15.78 -19.15
N LEU A 187 6.07 15.22 -18.05
CA LEU A 187 5.35 15.08 -16.78
C LEU A 187 5.55 16.25 -15.81
N GLN A 188 6.46 17.19 -16.11
CA GLN A 188 6.83 18.26 -15.17
C GLN A 188 5.75 19.34 -14.97
N SER A 189 4.68 19.34 -15.78
CA SER A 189 3.59 20.33 -15.74
C SER A 189 2.30 19.78 -16.32
N GLY A 190 1.16 20.43 -16.04
CA GLY A 190 -0.14 20.11 -16.63
C GLY A 190 -0.78 18.79 -16.18
N LEU A 191 -0.24 18.13 -15.15
CA LEU A 191 -0.89 16.99 -14.51
C LEU A 191 -2.02 17.46 -13.60
N LEU A 192 -3.15 16.76 -13.72
CA LEU A 192 -4.33 16.93 -12.90
C LEU A 192 -4.39 15.81 -11.87
N PHE A 193 -4.52 16.18 -10.61
CA PHE A 193 -4.73 15.21 -9.55
C PHE A 193 -6.11 14.55 -9.68
N ALA A 194 -6.15 13.22 -9.62
CA ALA A 194 -7.38 12.45 -9.65
C ALA A 194 -7.80 11.97 -8.25
N GLY A 195 -6.85 11.72 -7.34
CA GLY A 195 -7.15 11.27 -5.99
C GLY A 195 -6.09 10.37 -5.36
N LEU A 196 -6.42 9.80 -4.21
CA LEU A 196 -5.60 8.81 -3.49
C LEU A 196 -6.34 7.47 -3.38
N GLN A 197 -5.58 6.38 -3.36
CA GLN A 197 -6.04 5.09 -2.86
C GLN A 197 -5.15 4.66 -1.68
N GLY A 198 -5.77 4.42 -0.54
CA GLY A 198 -5.15 3.85 0.66
C GLY A 198 -5.43 2.35 0.72
N MET A 199 -4.38 1.55 0.80
CA MET A 199 -4.45 0.09 0.82
C MET A 199 -3.65 -0.50 1.96
N ILE A 200 -4.06 -1.68 2.41
CA ILE A 200 -3.45 -2.39 3.52
C ILE A 200 -3.27 -3.85 3.16
N ASP A 201 -2.17 -4.44 3.63
CA ASP A 201 -2.02 -5.88 3.68
C ASP A 201 -2.65 -6.37 5.00
N PRO A 202 -3.86 -6.95 4.96
CA PRO A 202 -4.63 -7.18 6.16
C PRO A 202 -3.96 -8.23 7.06
N PRO A 203 -3.94 -8.01 8.40
CA PRO A 203 -3.53 -9.04 9.34
C PRO A 203 -4.31 -10.34 9.16
N ARG A 204 -3.61 -11.45 9.37
CA ARG A 204 -4.22 -12.77 9.49
C ARG A 204 -4.99 -12.85 10.81
N PRO A 205 -6.27 -13.26 10.82
CA PRO A 205 -7.02 -13.47 12.06
C PRO A 205 -6.27 -14.39 13.04
N GLU A 206 -5.68 -15.47 12.53
CA GLU A 206 -4.88 -16.43 13.29
C GLU A 206 -3.60 -15.80 13.88
N ALA A 207 -3.04 -14.76 13.23
CA ALA A 207 -1.87 -14.06 13.75
C ALA A 207 -2.23 -13.18 14.95
N VAL A 208 -3.40 -12.52 14.93
CA VAL A 208 -3.89 -11.72 16.07
C VAL A 208 -4.08 -12.63 17.29
N GLU A 209 -4.70 -13.79 17.11
CA GLU A 209 -4.90 -14.77 18.18
C GLU A 209 -3.57 -15.29 18.73
N ALA A 210 -2.61 -15.62 17.86
CA ALA A 210 -1.29 -16.08 18.26
C ALA A 210 -0.52 -15.03 19.07
N VAL A 211 -0.55 -13.75 18.66
CA VAL A 211 0.09 -12.66 19.40
C VAL A 211 -0.53 -12.50 20.79
N ALA A 212 -1.85 -12.57 20.90
CA ALA A 212 -2.54 -12.52 22.19
C ALA A 212 -2.09 -13.68 23.10
N GLY A 213 -2.08 -14.91 22.59
CA GLY A 213 -1.63 -16.08 23.34
C GLY A 213 -0.16 -16.00 23.79
N CYS A 214 0.73 -15.45 22.94
CA CYS A 214 2.11 -15.17 23.33
C CYS A 214 2.20 -14.17 24.49
N LYS A 215 1.43 -13.08 24.44
CA LYS A 215 1.41 -12.08 25.51
C LYS A 215 0.89 -12.65 26.83
N GLU A 216 -0.17 -13.45 26.80
CA GLU A 216 -0.70 -14.14 27.98
C GLU A 216 0.33 -15.09 28.61
N ALA A 217 1.17 -15.72 27.77
CA ALA A 217 2.26 -16.60 28.21
C ALA A 217 3.53 -15.84 28.67
N GLY A 218 3.53 -14.50 28.67
CA GLY A 218 4.69 -13.68 29.02
C GLY A 218 5.80 -13.69 27.96
N ILE A 219 5.47 -14.04 26.72
CA ILE A 219 6.41 -14.07 25.58
C ILE A 219 6.35 -12.71 24.87
N ARG A 220 7.50 -12.03 24.78
CA ARG A 220 7.64 -10.79 24.01
C ARG A 220 7.59 -11.09 22.51
N VAL A 221 6.68 -10.43 21.80
CA VAL A 221 6.57 -10.49 20.33
C VAL A 221 7.23 -9.26 19.72
N VAL A 222 8.01 -9.45 18.66
CA VAL A 222 8.72 -8.39 17.95
C VAL A 222 8.38 -8.48 16.46
N MET A 223 8.05 -7.34 15.85
CA MET A 223 7.78 -7.25 14.42
C MET A 223 8.98 -6.65 13.70
N ILE A 224 9.38 -7.27 12.58
CA ILE A 224 10.43 -6.79 11.68
C ILE A 224 9.77 -6.59 10.31
N THR A 225 9.92 -5.40 9.73
CA THR A 225 9.32 -5.03 8.43
C THR A 225 10.14 -3.94 7.74
N GLY A 226 10.08 -3.88 6.41
CA GLY A 226 10.62 -2.78 5.60
C GLY A 226 9.62 -1.67 5.31
N ASP A 227 8.41 -1.72 5.89
CA ASP A 227 7.42 -0.66 5.76
C ASP A 227 7.87 0.61 6.53
N HIS A 228 7.35 1.77 6.12
CA HIS A 228 7.59 3.04 6.82
C HIS A 228 7.14 2.96 8.29
N ALA A 229 7.87 3.60 9.20
CA ALA A 229 7.68 3.46 10.65
C ALA A 229 6.23 3.68 11.12
N VAL A 230 5.56 4.71 10.60
CA VAL A 230 4.15 5.02 10.90
C VAL A 230 3.22 3.86 10.53
N THR A 231 3.41 3.27 9.35
CA THR A 231 2.61 2.13 8.86
C THR A 231 2.90 0.87 9.67
N ALA A 232 4.18 0.60 9.94
CA ALA A 232 4.60 -0.54 10.76
C ALA A 232 3.96 -0.47 12.15
N LEU A 233 3.97 0.70 12.78
CA LEU A 233 3.33 0.90 14.09
C LEU A 233 1.82 0.63 14.05
N ALA A 234 1.12 1.16 13.05
CA ALA A 234 -0.32 0.93 12.91
C ALA A 234 -0.66 -0.57 12.76
N ILE A 235 0.14 -1.32 12.00
CA ILE A 235 0.00 -2.78 11.89
C ILE A 235 0.32 -3.48 13.21
N ALA A 236 1.39 -3.08 13.90
CA ALA A 236 1.76 -3.62 15.20
C ALA A 236 0.63 -3.44 16.23
N ARG A 237 -0.06 -2.29 16.22
CA ARG A 237 -1.24 -2.05 17.05
C ARG A 237 -2.41 -2.95 16.69
N LYS A 238 -2.73 -3.09 15.39
CA LYS A 238 -3.79 -4.00 14.92
C LYS A 238 -3.54 -5.47 15.26
N LEU A 239 -2.28 -5.91 15.29
CA LEU A 239 -1.88 -7.25 15.73
C LEU A 239 -1.83 -7.40 17.25
N GLY A 240 -2.00 -6.32 18.01
CA GLY A 240 -1.85 -6.33 19.46
C GLY A 240 -0.40 -6.48 19.92
N ILE A 241 0.60 -6.22 19.06
CA ILE A 241 2.03 -6.23 19.40
C ILE A 241 2.38 -4.98 20.21
N ALA A 242 2.03 -3.80 19.72
CA ALA A 242 2.21 -2.53 20.40
C ALA A 242 0.89 -2.06 21.04
N SER A 243 0.95 -1.44 22.22
CA SER A 243 -0.22 -0.77 22.80
C SER A 243 -0.38 0.65 22.25
N GLU A 244 -1.54 1.28 22.50
CA GLU A 244 -1.73 2.70 22.15
C GLU A 244 -0.91 3.64 23.06
N GLU A 245 -0.55 3.18 24.26
CA GLU A 245 0.11 3.97 25.31
C GLU A 245 1.63 3.81 25.34
N GLU A 246 2.17 2.75 24.72
CA GLU A 246 3.62 2.52 24.68
C GLU A 246 4.30 3.50 23.72
N PRO A 247 5.29 4.28 24.21
CA PRO A 247 6.15 5.06 23.33
C PRO A 247 6.90 4.09 22.42
N VAL A 248 6.78 4.32 21.13
CA VAL A 248 7.44 3.52 20.12
C VAL A 248 8.80 4.15 19.94
N GLU A 249 9.84 3.45 20.41
CA GLU A 249 11.19 3.77 19.97
C GLU A 249 11.26 3.42 18.49
N ASP A 250 11.20 4.46 17.66
CA ASP A 250 11.57 4.36 16.26
C ASP A 250 13.08 4.11 16.19
N LEU A 251 13.46 2.85 16.37
CA LEU A 251 14.83 2.38 16.22
C LEU A 251 15.33 2.56 14.76
N ALA A 252 14.46 2.98 13.84
CA ALA A 252 14.76 3.31 12.45
C ALA A 252 14.94 4.82 12.20
N ALA A 253 15.24 5.65 13.21
CA ALA A 253 15.81 6.99 12.97
C ALA A 253 17.09 6.95 12.11
N LYS A 254 17.70 5.76 11.99
CA LYS A 254 18.70 5.41 10.97
C LYS A 254 18.15 4.26 10.10
N PRO A 255 18.23 4.34 8.76
CA PRO A 255 18.03 3.18 7.89
C PRO A 255 18.86 2.00 8.39
N VAL A 256 18.32 0.78 8.39
CA VAL A 256 19.07 -0.43 8.79
C VAL A 256 20.37 -0.55 8.00
N ASP A 257 20.37 -0.14 6.73
CA ASP A 257 21.55 -0.09 5.85
C ASP A 257 22.64 0.90 6.29
N SER A 258 22.32 1.80 7.22
CA SER A 258 23.24 2.78 7.80
C SER A 258 23.69 2.43 9.21
N LEU A 259 23.19 1.31 9.76
CA LEU A 259 23.66 0.78 11.04
C LEU A 259 24.94 -0.03 10.80
N THR A 260 25.93 0.19 11.66
CA THR A 260 27.08 -0.72 11.74
C THR A 260 26.66 -2.07 12.32
N ASP A 261 27.44 -3.12 12.06
CA ASP A 261 27.18 -4.46 12.61
C ASP A 261 27.06 -4.43 14.15
N ASP A 262 27.83 -3.58 14.83
CA ASP A 262 27.80 -3.39 16.28
C ASP A 262 26.52 -2.67 16.75
N GLU A 263 26.02 -1.69 15.99
CA GLU A 263 24.73 -1.02 16.26
C GLU A 263 23.55 -1.97 16.00
N MET A 264 23.62 -2.81 14.96
CA MET A 264 22.64 -3.88 14.75
C MET A 264 22.66 -4.89 15.89
N LEU A 265 23.85 -5.35 16.30
CA LEU A 265 24.01 -6.31 17.39
C LEU A 265 23.48 -5.76 18.71
N SER A 266 23.72 -4.48 19.04
CA SER A 266 23.20 -3.86 20.25
C SER A 266 21.67 -3.72 20.21
N LEU A 267 21.09 -3.36 19.06
CA LEU A 267 19.65 -3.36 18.84
C LEU A 267 19.05 -4.76 19.05
N PHE A 268 19.69 -5.78 18.46
CA PHE A 268 19.32 -7.18 18.66
C PHE A 268 19.48 -7.59 20.12
N GLU A 269 20.52 -7.17 20.83
CA GLU A 269 20.72 -7.44 22.25
C GLU A 269 19.73 -6.70 23.16
N GLU A 270 19.16 -5.57 22.75
CA GLU A 270 18.09 -4.89 23.48
C GLU A 270 16.72 -5.55 23.25
N VAL A 271 16.48 -5.97 21.99
CA VAL A 271 15.32 -6.77 21.59
C VAL A 271 15.34 -8.14 22.28
N VAL A 272 16.51 -8.81 22.31
CA VAL A 272 16.73 -10.14 22.90
C VAL A 272 17.05 -10.07 24.39
N GLY A 273 17.67 -9.02 24.91
CA GLY A 273 18.16 -8.88 26.30
C GLY A 273 17.07 -8.90 27.36
N ALA A 274 15.82 -8.67 26.96
CA ALA A 274 14.64 -8.97 27.76
C ALA A 274 14.52 -10.47 28.14
N TRP A 275 15.25 -11.39 27.48
CA TRP A 275 15.34 -12.80 27.85
C TRP A 275 16.03 -13.05 29.20
N ARG A 276 16.86 -12.13 29.70
CA ARG A 276 17.55 -12.33 30.99
C ARG A 276 16.71 -11.92 32.21
N CYS A 277 15.61 -11.19 32.06
CA CYS A 277 14.77 -10.80 33.20
C CYS A 277 13.56 -11.73 33.47
N ALA A 278 13.28 -12.73 32.62
CA ALA A 278 12.22 -13.72 32.86
C ALA A 278 12.73 -15.08 33.36
N ARG A 279 13.97 -15.18 33.86
CA ARG A 279 14.50 -16.40 34.52
C ARG A 279 14.73 -16.20 36.01
N ALA A 280 13.64 -15.93 36.72
CA ALA A 280 13.51 -16.29 38.13
C ALA A 280 12.76 -17.64 38.26
N LEU A 281 12.99 -18.60 37.37
CA LEU A 281 12.60 -20.00 37.57
C LEU A 281 13.73 -20.90 37.07
N SER A 282 14.39 -21.50 38.05
CA SER A 282 15.49 -22.42 37.96
C SER A 282 15.12 -23.72 37.23
N SER A 283 16.13 -24.34 36.60
CA SER A 283 16.17 -25.72 36.10
C SER A 283 15.57 -26.04 34.72
N VAL A 284 16.32 -25.78 33.64
CA VAL A 284 16.22 -26.59 32.41
C VAL A 284 17.61 -26.92 31.91
N SER A 285 17.88 -28.21 31.71
CA SER A 285 19.21 -28.74 31.36
C SER A 285 19.68 -28.34 29.94
N PRO A 286 21.00 -28.32 29.67
CA PRO A 286 21.59 -27.89 28.40
C PRO A 286 21.18 -28.69 27.15
N LYS A 287 20.41 -29.78 27.29
CA LYS A 287 19.97 -30.61 26.15
C LYS A 287 18.80 -30.02 25.36
N ALA A 288 18.07 -29.03 25.89
CA ALA A 288 16.92 -28.42 25.20
C ALA A 288 17.30 -27.39 24.11
N LEU A 289 18.53 -26.86 24.14
CA LEU A 289 18.99 -25.82 23.19
C LEU A 289 19.39 -26.35 21.80
N ARG A 290 19.34 -27.67 21.55
CA ARG A 290 19.74 -28.26 20.26
C ARG A 290 18.60 -28.50 19.27
N ALA A 291 17.36 -28.10 19.59
CA ALA A 291 16.19 -28.41 18.76
C ALA A 291 15.67 -27.24 17.89
N CYS A 292 16.25 -26.04 17.95
CA CYS A 292 15.74 -24.86 17.20
C CYS A 292 16.74 -24.24 16.21
N THR A 293 17.81 -24.93 15.84
CA THR A 293 18.58 -24.55 14.65
C THR A 293 18.02 -25.33 13.47
N CYS A 294 17.10 -24.73 12.73
CA CYS A 294 16.88 -25.10 11.34
C CYS A 294 18.24 -25.07 10.63
N ARG A 295 18.63 -26.23 10.10
CA ARG A 295 19.74 -26.39 9.15
C ARG A 295 19.31 -25.82 7.79
N PRO A 296 20.28 -25.47 6.92
CA PRO A 296 20.10 -24.62 5.74
C PRO A 296 19.08 -25.15 4.73
#